data_AF-A0A1G8VCV6-F1
#
_entry.id   AF-A0A1G8VCV6-F1
#
_cell.length_a   1.000
_cell.length_b   1.000
_cell.length_c   1.000
_cell.angle_alpha   90.00
_cell.angle_beta   90.00
_cell.angle_gamma   90.00
#
_symmetry.space_group_name_H-M   'P 1'
#
loop_
_entity.id
_entity.type
_entity.pdbx_description
1 polymer ?
#
loop_
_entity_poly.entity_id
_entity_poly.type
_entity_poly.pdbx_seq_one_letter_code
_entity_poly.pdbx_strand_id
1 'polypeptide(L)'
;MLSLVELMGPEMTENRWTKPNRLSKVVDVQIWNGTFGEGLGPSAESFNENLPEEQRVSDGDGYWVVTARLQTGLDTTSTSSMFYTSREAAEAGRAAWLAEAQAADNTEESLPHTELLTDDMRANLERFNIPSRFKDLGAEAVSLLMSAGDDDYWPMVYESLKNAGVIDERYNICEHVIEWLGEESVIWMRETFGENWTAAAEFEYCVHHFPKSSLAYLAAQVSFFEFCTDDKYTVGYFVRMLEAIYHGTESLAQAAANTRKKAGEGGKKSSSGKRLKNLSRLIEEIEALEDLVGRVSEQVIFDQAYANADAKLPMPKSKKTKEDYGTFIRSEEPFKSRYFKVFRKNA
;
A
#
# COMPACT_ATOMS: atom_id res chain seq x y z
N MET A 1 35.05 -29.47 1.00
CA MET A 1 33.68 -29.00 1.20
C MET A 1 33.74 -27.49 1.20
N LEU A 2 33.40 -26.88 0.07
CA LEU A 2 33.14 -25.44 0.01
C LEU A 2 31.81 -25.19 0.74
N SER A 3 31.69 -24.07 1.45
CA SER A 3 30.40 -23.73 2.08
C SER A 3 29.35 -23.47 1.00
N LEU A 4 28.06 -23.65 1.31
CA LEU A 4 26.96 -23.38 0.36
C LEU A 4 27.04 -21.95 -0.22
N VAL A 5 27.60 -21.02 0.56
CA VAL A 5 27.86 -19.60 0.20
C VAL A 5 28.97 -19.45 -0.87
N GLU A 6 29.84 -20.44 -1.05
CA GLU A 6 30.92 -20.43 -2.05
C GLU A 6 30.52 -21.14 -3.35
N LEU A 7 29.52 -22.03 -3.31
CA LEU A 7 28.94 -22.70 -4.49
C LEU A 7 27.87 -21.84 -5.17
N MET A 8 27.18 -21.01 -4.39
CA MET A 8 26.24 -20.01 -4.87
C MET A 8 26.96 -18.66 -4.87
N GLY A 9 27.50 -18.26 -6.02
CA GLY A 9 28.23 -16.99 -6.14
C GLY A 9 27.44 -15.80 -5.56
N PRO A 10 28.11 -14.69 -5.17
CA PRO A 10 27.52 -13.50 -4.51
C PRO A 10 26.49 -12.71 -5.37
N GLU A 11 25.93 -13.34 -6.40
CA GLU A 11 25.02 -12.79 -7.38
C GLU A 11 23.89 -13.79 -7.69
N MET A 12 23.13 -14.26 -6.68
CA MET A 12 21.67 -14.24 -6.90
C MET A 12 21.26 -12.76 -6.87
N THR A 13 21.66 -12.05 -7.93
CA THR A 13 21.30 -10.65 -8.17
C THR A 13 19.80 -10.55 -8.01
N GLU A 14 19.35 -9.58 -7.23
CA GLU A 14 17.94 -9.23 -7.10
C GLU A 14 17.31 -9.15 -8.49
N ASN A 15 16.67 -10.24 -8.90
CA ASN A 15 16.08 -10.35 -10.22
C ASN A 15 14.58 -10.11 -10.05
N ARG A 16 13.88 -9.80 -11.15
CA ARG A 16 12.44 -9.47 -11.07
C ARG A 16 11.57 -10.60 -10.51
N TRP A 17 12.10 -11.81 -10.41
CA TRP A 17 11.40 -13.02 -10.02
C TRP A 17 11.41 -13.22 -8.52
N THR A 18 12.53 -12.89 -7.88
CA THR A 18 12.79 -13.09 -6.45
C THR A 18 12.58 -11.82 -5.63
N LYS A 19 12.63 -10.64 -6.25
CA LYS A 19 12.42 -9.37 -5.54
C LYS A 19 10.94 -9.09 -5.26
N PRO A 20 10.63 -8.31 -4.21
CA PRO A 20 9.26 -7.88 -3.93
C PRO A 20 8.80 -6.93 -5.04
N ASN A 21 7.66 -7.23 -5.66
CA ASN A 21 7.06 -6.33 -6.66
C ASN A 21 6.17 -5.26 -6.04
N ARG A 22 5.80 -5.42 -4.76
CA ARG A 22 4.97 -4.48 -4.01
C ARG A 22 5.62 -4.14 -2.68
N LEU A 23 5.98 -2.88 -2.52
CA LEU A 23 6.31 -2.33 -1.21
C LEU A 23 4.99 -1.97 -0.53
N SER A 24 4.65 -2.66 0.54
CA SER A 24 3.58 -2.21 1.43
C SER A 24 4.14 -1.10 2.30
N LYS A 25 3.51 0.07 2.29
CA LYS A 25 3.85 1.16 3.20
C LYS A 25 2.82 1.21 4.32
N VAL A 26 3.26 1.25 5.56
CA VAL A 26 2.37 1.57 6.68
C VAL A 26 1.98 3.05 6.56
N VAL A 27 0.69 3.31 6.35
CA VAL A 27 0.14 4.67 6.22
C VAL A 27 -0.25 5.21 7.58
N ASP A 28 -0.83 4.36 8.41
CA ASP A 28 -1.42 4.73 9.68
C ASP A 28 -1.47 3.52 10.61
N VAL A 29 -1.27 3.76 11.91
CA VAL A 29 -1.37 2.73 12.95
C VAL A 29 -2.17 3.28 14.12
N GLN A 30 -3.33 2.69 14.34
CA GLN A 30 -4.32 3.13 15.32
C GLN A 30 -4.52 2.07 16.38
N ILE A 31 -4.79 2.50 17.62
CA ILE A 31 -5.18 1.63 18.72
C ILE A 31 -6.63 1.92 19.06
N TRP A 32 -7.40 0.86 19.23
CA TRP A 32 -8.77 0.90 19.71
C TRP A 32 -8.94 -0.12 20.83
N ASN A 33 -10.00 0.02 21.62
CA ASN A 33 -10.39 -0.99 22.60
C ASN A 33 -11.81 -1.47 22.33
N GLY A 34 -12.10 -2.69 22.76
CA GLY A 34 -13.42 -3.31 22.67
C GLY A 34 -13.64 -4.29 23.81
N THR A 35 -14.74 -5.04 23.74
CA THR A 35 -15.13 -6.06 24.72
C THR A 35 -15.30 -7.39 24.00
N PHE A 36 -14.68 -8.47 24.50
CA PHE A 36 -14.84 -9.79 23.89
C PHE A 36 -16.31 -10.23 23.91
N GLY A 37 -16.75 -10.82 22.79
CA GLY A 37 -18.13 -11.28 22.64
C GLY A 37 -19.17 -10.18 22.34
N GLU A 38 -18.75 -8.91 22.25
CA GLU A 38 -19.65 -7.80 21.88
C GLU A 38 -19.42 -7.28 20.45
N GLY A 39 -20.52 -7.02 19.73
CA GLY A 39 -20.52 -6.34 18.44
C GLY A 39 -19.80 -7.11 17.32
N LEU A 40 -18.80 -6.47 16.71
CA LEU A 40 -17.95 -7.06 15.65
C LEU A 40 -16.61 -7.56 16.18
N GLY A 41 -16.40 -7.58 17.49
CA GLY A 41 -15.20 -8.10 18.12
C GLY A 41 -15.13 -9.65 18.07
N PRO A 42 -13.95 -10.24 18.28
CA PRO A 42 -13.82 -11.68 18.43
C PRO A 42 -14.53 -12.19 19.70
N SER A 43 -14.95 -13.45 19.70
CA SER A 43 -15.34 -14.14 20.94
C SER A 43 -14.10 -14.49 21.76
N ALA A 44 -14.27 -14.58 23.08
CA ALA A 44 -13.21 -15.05 23.96
C ALA A 44 -12.78 -16.49 23.61
N GLU A 45 -13.74 -17.35 23.23
CA GLU A 45 -13.46 -18.71 22.79
C GLU A 45 -12.46 -18.74 21.62
N SER A 46 -12.76 -18.03 20.52
CA SER A 46 -11.90 -17.98 19.34
C SER A 46 -10.53 -17.37 19.65
N PHE A 47 -10.49 -16.37 20.54
CA PHE A 47 -9.23 -15.73 20.93
C PHE A 47 -8.35 -16.63 21.81
N ASN A 48 -8.97 -17.41 22.70
CA ASN A 48 -8.27 -18.30 23.64
C ASN A 48 -7.67 -19.55 23.00
N GLU A 49 -8.06 -19.91 21.77
CA GLU A 49 -7.55 -21.08 21.06
C GLU A 49 -6.02 -21.10 20.93
N ASN A 50 -5.40 -19.92 21.00
CA ASN A 50 -3.96 -19.73 20.82
C ASN A 50 -3.27 -19.11 22.03
N LEU A 51 -3.97 -18.98 23.16
CA LEU A 51 -3.40 -18.40 24.38
C LEU A 51 -3.06 -19.47 25.42
N PRO A 52 -1.93 -19.32 26.14
CA PRO A 52 -1.69 -20.08 27.37
C PRO A 52 -2.88 -19.96 28.33
N GLU A 53 -3.15 -21.03 29.09
CA GLU A 53 -4.33 -21.10 29.95
C GLU A 53 -4.41 -19.92 30.93
N GLU A 54 -3.26 -19.47 31.44
CA GLU A 54 -3.11 -18.34 32.34
C GLU A 54 -3.34 -16.95 31.69
N GLN A 55 -3.40 -16.88 30.36
CA GLN A 55 -3.66 -15.64 29.60
C GLN A 55 -5.07 -15.62 28.99
N ARG A 56 -5.86 -16.67 29.20
CA ARG A 56 -7.21 -16.77 28.64
C ARG A 56 -8.13 -15.68 29.18
N VAL A 57 -8.97 -15.17 28.30
CA VAL A 57 -9.97 -14.13 28.57
C VAL A 57 -11.38 -14.74 28.59
N SER A 58 -12.36 -14.02 29.10
CA SER A 58 -13.78 -14.37 29.04
C SER A 58 -14.55 -13.35 28.21
N ASP A 59 -15.72 -13.75 27.68
CA ASP A 59 -16.63 -12.77 27.08
C ASP A 59 -17.02 -11.73 28.14
N GLY A 60 -17.01 -10.45 27.77
CA GLY A 60 -17.13 -9.33 28.72
C GLY A 60 -15.79 -8.72 29.17
N ASP A 61 -14.67 -9.40 28.96
CA ASP A 61 -13.35 -8.80 29.20
C ASP A 61 -12.98 -7.77 28.13
N GLY A 62 -12.21 -6.76 28.51
CA GLY A 62 -11.71 -5.75 27.59
C GLY A 62 -10.55 -6.27 26.73
N TYR A 63 -10.52 -5.87 25.47
CA TYR A 63 -9.38 -6.08 24.57
C TYR A 63 -8.91 -4.79 23.93
N TRP A 64 -7.70 -4.83 23.40
CA TRP A 64 -7.10 -3.78 22.61
C TRP A 64 -6.81 -4.31 21.20
N VAL A 65 -7.03 -3.48 20.19
CA VAL A 65 -6.72 -3.83 18.80
C VAL A 65 -5.82 -2.76 18.21
N VAL A 66 -4.68 -3.20 17.69
CA VAL A 66 -3.77 -2.39 16.88
C VAL A 66 -4.13 -2.63 15.43
N THR A 67 -4.55 -1.57 14.75
CA THR A 67 -4.94 -1.62 13.34
C THR A 67 -3.94 -0.83 12.52
N ALA A 68 -3.20 -1.52 11.66
CA ALA A 68 -2.28 -0.93 10.70
C ALA A 68 -2.96 -0.84 9.33
N ARG A 69 -3.06 0.37 8.79
CA ARG A 69 -3.47 0.60 7.40
C ARG A 69 -2.24 0.57 6.52
N LEU A 70 -2.20 -0.38 5.59
CA LEU A 70 -1.10 -0.57 4.67
C LEU A 70 -1.52 -0.09 3.28
N GLN A 71 -0.77 0.82 2.67
CA GLN A 71 -0.90 1.12 1.26
C GLN A 71 -0.06 0.11 0.50
N THR A 72 -0.72 -0.75 -0.25
CA THR A 72 -0.03 -1.65 -1.18
C THR A 72 0.25 -0.90 -2.49
N GLY A 73 1.19 -1.38 -3.30
CA GLY A 73 1.62 -0.75 -4.55
C GLY A 73 0.53 -0.42 -5.58
N LEU A 74 -0.71 -0.90 -5.40
CA LEU A 74 -1.87 -0.67 -6.28
C LEU A 74 -2.77 0.51 -5.85
N ASP A 75 -2.29 1.43 -5.02
CA ASP A 75 -3.11 2.49 -4.39
C ASP A 75 -4.31 1.96 -3.56
N THR A 76 -4.37 0.65 -3.32
CA THR A 76 -5.35 0.04 -2.44
C THR A 76 -4.80 -0.01 -1.02
N THR A 77 -5.62 0.44 -0.08
CA THR A 77 -5.31 0.32 1.35
C THR A 77 -5.85 -1.01 1.86
N SER A 78 -4.97 -1.88 2.34
CA SER A 78 -5.37 -3.01 3.19
C SER A 78 -5.31 -2.61 4.66
N THR A 79 -5.96 -3.40 5.50
CA THR A 79 -5.99 -3.17 6.95
C THR A 79 -5.64 -4.48 7.63
N SER A 80 -4.59 -4.45 8.46
CA SER A 80 -4.20 -5.55 9.32
C SER A 80 -4.56 -5.20 10.76
N SER A 81 -5.09 -6.15 11.51
CA SER A 81 -5.50 -5.97 12.90
C SER A 81 -4.89 -7.05 13.77
N MET A 82 -4.25 -6.64 14.87
CA MET A 82 -3.75 -7.53 15.92
C MET A 82 -4.45 -7.20 17.23
N PHE A 83 -4.83 -8.23 17.96
CA PHE A 83 -5.59 -8.13 19.21
C PHE A 83 -4.67 -8.42 20.40
N TYR A 84 -4.87 -7.69 21.50
CA TYR A 84 -4.06 -7.74 22.69
C TYR A 84 -4.96 -7.72 23.93
N THR A 85 -4.55 -8.45 24.97
CA THR A 85 -5.26 -8.50 26.26
C THR A 85 -4.98 -7.29 27.14
N SER A 86 -3.94 -6.50 26.83
CA SER A 86 -3.56 -5.32 27.62
C SER A 86 -3.21 -4.13 26.75
N ARG A 87 -3.40 -2.93 27.31
CA ARG A 87 -3.06 -1.67 26.64
C ARG A 87 -1.57 -1.56 26.37
N GLU A 88 -0.75 -1.98 27.34
CA GLU A 88 0.71 -1.93 27.25
C GLU A 88 1.21 -2.79 26.08
N ALA A 89 0.66 -4.01 25.93
CA ALA A 89 1.00 -4.89 24.81
C ALA A 89 0.55 -4.29 23.45
N ALA A 90 -0.62 -3.65 23.40
CA ALA A 90 -1.06 -2.95 22.20
C ALA A 90 -0.18 -1.73 21.86
N GLU A 91 0.25 -0.96 22.85
CA GLU A 91 1.16 0.17 22.64
C GLU A 91 2.54 -0.31 22.15
N ALA A 92 3.05 -1.42 22.70
CA ALA A 92 4.27 -2.07 22.22
C ALA A 92 4.10 -2.59 20.78
N GLY A 93 2.99 -3.26 20.47
CA GLY A 93 2.67 -3.72 19.12
C GLY A 93 2.57 -2.59 18.10
N ARG A 94 1.95 -1.46 18.47
CA ARG A 94 1.92 -0.24 17.63
C ARG A 94 3.32 0.34 17.43
N ALA A 95 4.13 0.39 18.47
CA ALA A 95 5.50 0.90 18.37
C ALA A 95 6.34 0.03 17.41
N ALA A 96 6.17 -1.29 17.46
CA ALA A 96 6.82 -2.22 16.54
C ALA A 96 6.45 -1.93 15.07
N TRP A 97 5.15 -1.83 14.75
CA TRP A 97 4.69 -1.45 13.41
C TRP A 97 5.28 -0.12 12.91
N LEU A 98 5.37 0.88 13.79
CA LEU A 98 5.90 2.20 13.43
C LEU A 98 7.42 2.18 13.23
N ALA A 99 8.14 1.42 14.05
CA ALA A 99 9.58 1.24 13.90
C ALA A 99 9.90 0.51 12.58
N GLU A 100 9.12 -0.52 12.25
CA GLU A 100 9.23 -1.25 10.98
C GLU A 100 8.96 -0.33 9.79
N ALA A 101 7.86 0.44 9.84
CA ALA A 101 7.52 1.43 8.82
C ALA A 101 8.63 2.45 8.59
N GLN A 102 9.27 2.90 9.67
CA GLN A 102 10.37 3.86 9.62
C GLN A 102 11.66 3.21 9.08
N ALA A 103 11.90 1.92 9.38
CA ALA A 103 13.02 1.18 8.80
C ALA A 103 12.87 1.05 7.28
N ALA A 104 11.69 0.66 6.80
CA ALA A 104 11.41 0.52 5.37
C ALA A 104 11.29 1.84 4.59
N ASP A 105 11.04 2.97 5.27
CA ASP A 105 11.17 4.29 4.63
C ASP A 105 12.64 4.71 4.45
N ASN A 106 13.57 4.09 5.19
CA ASN A 106 15.00 4.42 5.17
C ASN A 106 15.85 3.47 4.33
N THR A 107 15.35 2.27 4.03
CA THR A 107 15.96 1.31 3.11
C THR A 107 15.13 1.26 1.83
N GLU A 108 15.75 1.15 0.64
CA GLU A 108 14.99 0.75 -0.57
C GLU A 108 14.45 -0.69 -0.46
N GLU A 109 14.77 -1.38 0.64
CA GLU A 109 14.28 -2.70 0.99
C GLU A 109 12.83 -2.61 1.49
N SER A 110 11.97 -3.37 0.80
CA SER A 110 10.60 -3.60 1.21
C SER A 110 10.49 -4.10 2.64
N LEU A 111 9.38 -3.76 3.31
CA LEU A 111 8.88 -4.60 4.40
C LEU A 111 8.64 -6.01 3.85
N PRO A 112 9.38 -7.04 4.32
CA PRO A 112 8.92 -8.41 4.18
C PRO A 112 7.63 -8.47 4.99
N HIS A 113 6.52 -8.84 4.38
CA HIS A 113 5.24 -9.03 5.08
C HIS A 113 5.26 -10.25 6.02
N THR A 114 6.44 -10.62 6.54
CA THR A 114 6.81 -11.97 7.02
C THR A 114 7.64 -12.04 8.30
N GLU A 115 8.19 -10.97 8.88
CA GLU A 115 8.85 -11.12 10.22
C GLU A 115 7.87 -11.09 11.41
N LEU A 116 6.57 -11.05 11.17
CA LEU A 116 5.53 -11.10 12.22
C LEU A 116 4.71 -12.40 12.25
N LEU A 117 5.12 -13.44 11.53
CA LEU A 117 4.49 -14.75 11.65
C LEU A 117 5.26 -15.59 12.68
N THR A 118 4.89 -15.45 13.96
CA THR A 118 5.31 -16.39 15.01
C THR A 118 4.80 -17.80 14.68
N ASP A 119 5.38 -18.82 15.31
CA ASP A 119 4.95 -20.23 15.17
C ASP A 119 3.43 -20.41 15.40
N ASP A 120 2.78 -19.52 16.15
CA ASP A 120 1.31 -19.46 16.35
C ASP A 120 0.50 -19.20 15.07
N MET A 121 1.07 -18.52 14.05
CA MET A 121 0.34 -18.29 12.79
C MET A 121 0.46 -19.46 11.81
N ARG A 122 1.49 -20.32 11.95
CA ARG A 122 1.58 -21.60 11.22
C ARG A 122 0.44 -22.53 11.65
N ALA A 123 0.11 -22.54 12.94
CA ALA A 123 -1.06 -23.23 13.48
C ALA A 123 -2.41 -22.60 13.05
N ASN A 124 -2.43 -21.30 12.69
CA ASN A 124 -3.66 -20.63 12.22
C ASN A 124 -3.91 -20.79 10.71
N LEU A 125 -2.88 -20.99 9.88
CA LEU A 125 -3.07 -21.27 8.45
C LEU A 125 -3.70 -22.65 8.19
N GLU A 126 -3.50 -23.61 9.09
CA GLU A 126 -4.26 -24.89 9.10
C GLU A 126 -5.71 -24.72 9.58
N ARG A 127 -6.04 -23.61 10.27
CA ARG A 127 -7.36 -23.37 10.89
C ARG A 127 -8.25 -22.38 10.14
N PHE A 128 -7.69 -21.48 9.33
CA PHE A 128 -8.47 -20.63 8.42
C PHE A 128 -8.93 -21.44 7.21
N ASN A 129 -9.91 -22.31 7.48
CA ASN A 129 -10.92 -22.65 6.51
C ASN A 129 -11.62 -21.32 6.14
N ILE A 130 -11.18 -20.69 5.04
CA ILE A 130 -11.95 -19.65 4.35
C ILE A 130 -12.98 -20.34 3.43
N PRO A 131 -14.07 -20.94 3.97
CA PRO A 131 -15.29 -21.03 3.18
C PRO A 131 -16.53 -20.74 4.05
N SER A 132 -17.01 -19.50 4.05
CA SER A 132 -18.43 -19.27 4.32
C SER A 132 -18.96 -17.93 3.82
N ARG A 133 -18.20 -16.83 3.87
CA ARG A 133 -18.76 -15.50 3.56
C ARG A 133 -18.89 -15.15 2.07
N PHE A 134 -18.36 -15.96 1.16
CA PHE A 134 -18.48 -15.75 -0.28
C PHE A 134 -19.31 -16.83 -1.01
N LYS A 135 -19.86 -17.82 -0.29
CA LYS A 135 -20.71 -18.88 -0.90
C LYS A 135 -21.99 -18.33 -1.56
N ASP A 136 -22.45 -17.15 -1.16
CA ASP A 136 -23.70 -16.56 -1.65
C ASP A 136 -23.53 -15.68 -2.91
N LEU A 137 -22.28 -15.39 -3.30
CA LEU A 137 -22.00 -14.87 -4.65
C LEU A 137 -21.91 -16.09 -5.56
N GLY A 138 -23.06 -16.49 -6.12
CA GLY A 138 -23.19 -17.69 -6.95
C GLY A 138 -22.03 -17.83 -7.94
N ALA A 139 -21.43 -19.02 -8.00
CA ALA A 139 -20.23 -19.32 -8.76
C ALA A 139 -20.30 -18.85 -10.24
N GLU A 140 -21.50 -18.76 -10.82
CA GLU A 140 -21.74 -18.22 -12.16
C GLU A 140 -21.43 -16.72 -12.29
N ALA A 141 -21.74 -15.89 -11.29
CA ALA A 141 -21.52 -14.44 -11.35
C ALA A 141 -20.03 -14.07 -11.26
N VAL A 142 -19.23 -14.87 -10.54
CA VAL A 142 -17.78 -14.70 -10.42
C VAL A 142 -17.05 -15.34 -11.60
N SER A 143 -17.50 -16.50 -12.07
CA SER A 143 -16.99 -17.15 -13.30
C SER A 143 -17.16 -16.24 -14.53
N LEU A 144 -18.29 -15.53 -14.65
CA LEU A 144 -18.56 -14.56 -15.72
C LEU A 144 -17.65 -13.30 -15.64
N LEU A 145 -17.20 -12.93 -14.44
CA LEU A 145 -16.34 -11.77 -14.20
C LEU A 145 -14.84 -12.10 -14.28
N MET A 146 -14.47 -13.37 -14.11
CA MET A 146 -13.07 -13.78 -13.96
C MET A 146 -12.55 -14.74 -15.01
N SER A 147 -13.39 -15.28 -15.90
CA SER A 147 -13.04 -16.18 -17.03
C SER A 147 -11.69 -16.86 -16.83
N ALA A 148 -11.63 -17.83 -15.92
CA ALA A 148 -10.56 -18.82 -15.81
C ALA A 148 -10.70 -19.79 -17.00
N GLY A 149 -10.55 -19.24 -18.20
CA GLY A 149 -10.97 -19.84 -19.46
C GLY A 149 -9.86 -20.43 -20.29
N ASP A 150 -8.60 -20.10 -20.03
CA ASP A 150 -7.48 -20.69 -20.77
C ASP A 150 -6.33 -20.99 -19.79
N ASP A 151 -5.80 -22.22 -19.87
CA ASP A 151 -4.62 -22.74 -19.17
C ASP A 151 -3.31 -22.00 -19.54
N ASP A 152 -3.42 -20.83 -20.18
CA ASP A 152 -2.33 -20.03 -20.74
C ASP A 152 -1.47 -19.34 -19.67
N TYR A 153 -1.79 -19.49 -18.37
CA TYR A 153 -1.00 -18.94 -17.27
C TYR A 153 0.14 -19.87 -16.81
N TRP A 154 0.12 -21.16 -17.18
CA TRP A 154 1.19 -22.10 -16.79
C TRP A 154 2.59 -21.72 -17.28
N PRO A 155 2.78 -21.22 -18.51
CA PRO A 155 4.08 -20.70 -18.95
C PRO A 155 4.65 -19.64 -17.99
N MET A 156 3.79 -18.76 -17.46
CA MET A 156 4.17 -17.72 -16.52
C MET A 156 4.54 -18.29 -15.14
N VAL A 157 3.80 -19.28 -14.64
CA VAL A 157 4.10 -19.98 -13.39
C VAL A 157 5.47 -20.67 -13.48
N TYR A 158 5.66 -21.50 -14.51
CA TYR A 158 6.92 -22.24 -14.70
C TYR A 158 8.10 -21.32 -14.98
N GLU A 159 7.93 -20.27 -15.79
CA GLU A 159 9.00 -19.30 -16.04
C GLU A 159 9.41 -18.58 -14.75
N SER A 160 8.44 -18.22 -13.90
CA SER A 160 8.71 -17.56 -12.62
C SER A 160 9.47 -18.46 -11.65
N LEU A 161 9.05 -19.71 -11.49
CA LEU A 161 9.73 -20.68 -10.61
C LEU A 161 11.11 -21.07 -11.15
N LYS A 162 11.23 -21.29 -12.47
CA LYS A 162 12.50 -21.62 -13.13
C LYS A 162 13.53 -20.51 -12.94
N ASN A 163 13.13 -19.27 -13.23
CA ASN A 163 14.04 -18.13 -13.11
C ASN A 163 14.35 -17.73 -11.66
N ALA A 164 13.56 -18.21 -10.70
CA ALA A 164 13.86 -18.12 -9.28
C ALA A 164 14.73 -19.28 -8.77
N GLY A 165 15.06 -20.24 -9.63
CA GLY A 165 15.88 -21.41 -9.28
C GLY A 165 15.13 -22.50 -8.52
N VAL A 166 13.81 -22.40 -8.35
CA VAL A 166 13.02 -23.39 -7.58
C VAL A 166 12.88 -24.70 -8.36
N ILE A 167 12.72 -24.58 -9.68
CA ILE A 167 12.63 -25.71 -10.61
C ILE A 167 13.66 -25.57 -11.73
N ASP A 168 14.02 -26.68 -12.36
CA ASP A 168 14.98 -26.74 -13.46
C ASP A 168 14.31 -26.52 -14.85
N GLU A 169 15.12 -26.55 -15.91
CA GLU A 169 14.67 -26.44 -17.32
C GLU A 169 13.71 -27.57 -17.75
N ARG A 170 13.63 -28.65 -16.98
CA ARG A 170 12.75 -29.80 -17.21
C ARG A 170 11.55 -29.79 -16.27
N TYR A 171 11.33 -28.69 -15.55
CA TYR A 171 10.25 -28.51 -14.58
C TYR A 171 10.31 -29.48 -13.39
N ASN A 172 11.49 -30.00 -13.06
CA ASN A 172 11.71 -30.74 -11.82
C ASN A 172 12.14 -29.78 -10.72
N ILE A 173 11.76 -30.06 -9.49
CA ILE A 173 12.26 -29.34 -8.33
C ILE A 173 13.80 -29.44 -8.25
N CYS A 174 14.45 -28.30 -8.02
CA CYS A 174 15.91 -28.24 -7.98
C CYS A 174 16.48 -28.99 -6.77
N GLU A 175 17.68 -29.56 -6.93
CA GLU A 175 18.35 -30.36 -5.89
C GLU A 175 18.56 -29.57 -4.58
N HIS A 176 18.97 -28.30 -4.67
CA HIS A 176 19.17 -27.46 -3.48
C HIS A 176 17.87 -27.19 -2.70
N VAL A 177 16.71 -27.22 -3.36
CA VAL A 177 15.41 -27.10 -2.69
C VAL A 177 15.12 -28.38 -1.90
N ILE A 178 15.39 -29.55 -2.50
CA ILE A 178 15.28 -30.86 -1.83
C ILE A 178 16.24 -30.95 -0.63
N GLU A 179 17.50 -30.54 -0.83
CA GLU A 179 18.51 -30.51 0.24
C GLU A 179 18.10 -29.61 1.39
N TRP A 180 17.53 -28.44 1.10
CA TRP A 180 17.04 -27.51 2.11
C TRP A 180 15.84 -28.08 2.90
N LEU A 181 14.89 -28.72 2.22
CA LEU A 181 13.73 -29.35 2.86
C LEU A 181 14.12 -30.48 3.81
N GLY A 182 15.16 -31.23 3.44
CA GLY A 182 15.60 -32.43 4.15
C GLY A 182 14.76 -33.66 3.83
N GLU A 183 15.35 -34.84 4.04
CA GLU A 183 14.76 -36.13 3.68
C GLU A 183 13.43 -36.41 4.37
N GLU A 184 13.33 -36.08 5.66
CA GLU A 184 12.12 -36.30 6.47
C GLU A 184 10.92 -35.51 5.92
N SER A 185 11.10 -34.22 5.63
CA SER A 185 10.05 -33.37 5.05
C SER A 185 9.61 -33.86 3.68
N VAL A 186 10.56 -34.31 2.85
CA VAL A 186 10.26 -34.84 1.50
C VAL A 186 9.46 -36.14 1.59
N ILE A 187 9.81 -37.04 2.52
CA ILE A 187 9.03 -38.26 2.77
C ILE A 187 7.61 -37.89 3.20
N TRP A 188 7.47 -37.02 4.19
CA TRP A 188 6.17 -36.55 4.67
C TRP A 188 5.32 -35.92 3.56
N MET A 189 5.91 -35.06 2.72
CA MET A 189 5.20 -34.43 1.59
C MET A 189 4.75 -35.46 0.55
N ARG A 190 5.57 -36.46 0.23
CA ARG A 190 5.20 -37.53 -0.71
C ARG A 190 4.06 -38.39 -0.17
N GLU A 191 4.09 -38.71 1.12
CA GLU A 191 3.02 -39.47 1.78
C GLU A 191 1.71 -38.65 1.84
N THR A 192 1.80 -37.34 2.09
CA THR A 192 0.65 -36.47 2.28
C THR A 192 0.00 -36.03 0.96
N PHE A 193 0.81 -35.64 -0.03
CA PHE A 193 0.34 -35.02 -1.28
C PHE A 193 0.48 -35.93 -2.51
N GLY A 194 1.06 -37.13 -2.37
CA GLY A 194 1.18 -38.09 -3.46
C GLY A 194 1.98 -37.55 -4.64
N GLU A 195 1.42 -37.61 -5.84
CA GLU A 195 2.06 -37.12 -7.07
C GLU A 195 2.28 -35.60 -7.06
N ASN A 196 1.51 -34.85 -6.26
CA ASN A 196 1.54 -33.38 -6.20
C ASN A 196 2.52 -32.83 -5.16
N TRP A 197 3.35 -33.69 -4.54
CA TRP A 197 4.29 -33.28 -3.49
C TRP A 197 5.28 -32.19 -3.92
N THR A 198 5.63 -32.12 -5.21
CA THR A 198 6.53 -31.08 -5.73
C THR A 198 5.94 -29.69 -5.62
N ALA A 199 4.62 -29.52 -5.83
CA ALA A 199 3.95 -28.22 -5.67
C ALA A 199 3.95 -27.76 -4.20
N ALA A 200 3.80 -28.70 -3.26
CA ALA A 200 3.95 -28.40 -1.82
C ALA A 200 5.38 -27.99 -1.46
N ALA A 201 6.37 -28.70 -2.02
CA ALA A 201 7.78 -28.42 -1.80
C ALA A 201 8.21 -27.05 -2.39
N GLU A 202 7.77 -26.73 -3.61
CA GLU A 202 7.95 -25.43 -4.24
C GLU A 202 7.37 -24.30 -3.37
N PHE A 203 6.14 -24.48 -2.87
CA PHE A 203 5.48 -23.49 -2.03
C PHE A 203 6.17 -23.29 -0.69
N GLU A 204 6.49 -24.36 0.02
CA GLU A 204 7.21 -24.28 1.29
C GLU A 204 8.54 -23.54 1.09
N TYR A 205 9.34 -23.92 0.10
CA TYR A 205 10.59 -23.25 -0.19
C TYR A 205 10.40 -21.75 -0.48
N CYS A 206 9.44 -21.41 -1.35
CA CYS A 206 9.15 -20.03 -1.69
C CYS A 206 8.67 -19.19 -0.51
N VAL A 207 7.93 -19.78 0.44
CA VAL A 207 7.47 -19.11 1.65
C VAL A 207 8.62 -18.63 2.52
N HIS A 208 9.71 -19.41 2.60
CA HIS A 208 10.85 -19.08 3.45
C HIS A 208 11.90 -18.21 2.76
N HIS A 209 11.97 -18.23 1.42
CA HIS A 209 13.06 -17.57 0.70
C HIS A 209 12.64 -16.34 -0.10
N PHE A 210 11.35 -16.18 -0.43
CA PHE A 210 10.91 -15.08 -1.28
C PHE A 210 9.82 -14.22 -0.63
N PRO A 211 9.82 -12.91 -0.90
CA PRO A 211 8.72 -12.03 -0.51
C PRO A 211 7.39 -12.50 -1.10
N LYS A 212 6.30 -12.32 -0.34
CA LYS A 212 4.94 -12.71 -0.77
C LYS A 212 4.45 -12.05 -2.07
N SER A 213 5.06 -10.94 -2.47
CA SER A 213 4.75 -10.21 -3.70
C SER A 213 5.71 -10.55 -4.86
N SER A 214 6.67 -11.45 -4.65
CA SER A 214 7.55 -11.93 -5.71
C SER A 214 6.77 -12.81 -6.70
N LEU A 215 7.25 -12.87 -7.95
CA LEU A 215 6.64 -13.74 -8.97
C LEU A 215 6.81 -15.21 -8.60
N ALA A 216 7.94 -15.58 -7.99
CA ALA A 216 8.20 -16.94 -7.52
C ALA A 216 7.18 -17.39 -6.45
N TYR A 217 6.93 -16.55 -5.45
CA TYR A 217 5.97 -16.86 -4.39
C TYR A 217 4.54 -17.00 -4.94
N LEU A 218 4.11 -16.05 -5.78
CA LEU A 218 2.76 -16.10 -6.37
C LEU A 218 2.59 -17.30 -7.31
N ALA A 219 3.63 -17.64 -8.08
CA ALA A 219 3.63 -18.83 -8.93
C ALA A 219 3.50 -20.12 -8.09
N ALA A 220 4.25 -20.22 -6.98
CA ALA A 220 4.16 -21.36 -6.09
C ALA A 220 2.78 -21.46 -5.40
N GLN A 221 2.16 -20.33 -5.05
CA GLN A 221 0.78 -20.32 -4.56
C GLN A 221 -0.19 -20.85 -5.60
N VAL A 222 -0.08 -20.41 -6.86
CA VAL A 222 -0.91 -20.94 -7.96
C VAL A 222 -0.76 -22.46 -8.05
N SER A 223 0.48 -22.99 -8.10
CA SER A 223 0.74 -24.44 -8.14
C SER A 223 0.13 -25.17 -6.93
N PHE A 224 0.34 -24.66 -5.71
CA PHE A 224 -0.13 -25.30 -4.48
C PHE A 224 -1.66 -25.34 -4.38
N PHE A 225 -2.34 -24.22 -4.59
CA PHE A 225 -3.80 -24.19 -4.48
C PHE A 225 -4.48 -24.99 -5.60
N GLU A 226 -3.86 -25.06 -6.77
CA GLU A 226 -4.36 -25.83 -7.91
C GLU A 226 -4.21 -27.34 -7.70
N PHE A 227 -3.03 -27.80 -7.28
CA PHE A 227 -2.73 -29.23 -7.20
C PHE A 227 -2.92 -29.86 -5.82
N CYS A 228 -2.76 -29.10 -4.73
CA CYS A 228 -2.83 -29.65 -3.37
C CYS A 228 -4.18 -29.42 -2.70
N THR A 229 -4.89 -28.33 -3.01
CA THR A 229 -6.16 -28.00 -2.32
C THR A 229 -7.39 -27.96 -3.24
N ASP A 230 -7.19 -27.95 -4.56
CA ASP A 230 -8.25 -27.77 -5.58
C ASP A 230 -9.09 -26.49 -5.37
N ASP A 231 -8.48 -25.43 -4.84
CA ASP A 231 -9.16 -24.15 -4.60
C ASP A 231 -9.06 -23.24 -5.82
N LYS A 232 -9.89 -23.53 -6.83
CA LYS A 232 -9.93 -22.78 -8.10
C LYS A 232 -10.19 -21.29 -7.93
N TYR A 233 -10.90 -20.88 -6.87
CA TYR A 233 -11.18 -19.48 -6.59
C TYR A 233 -9.88 -18.75 -6.21
N THR A 234 -9.15 -19.32 -5.27
CA THR A 234 -7.86 -18.78 -4.81
C THR A 234 -6.82 -18.80 -5.93
N VAL A 235 -6.81 -19.85 -6.75
CA VAL A 235 -5.98 -19.92 -7.97
C VAL A 235 -6.28 -18.75 -8.90
N GLY A 236 -7.56 -18.51 -9.24
CA GLY A 236 -7.95 -17.40 -10.12
C GLY A 236 -7.50 -16.03 -9.59
N TYR A 237 -7.57 -15.82 -8.27
CA TYR A 237 -7.07 -14.61 -7.63
C TYR A 237 -5.56 -14.45 -7.79
N PHE A 238 -4.77 -15.48 -7.49
CA PHE A 238 -3.31 -15.42 -7.60
C PHE A 238 -2.84 -15.33 -9.05
N VAL A 239 -3.51 -15.98 -9.99
CA VAL A 239 -3.23 -15.83 -11.43
C VAL A 239 -3.36 -14.37 -11.85
N ARG A 240 -4.44 -13.66 -11.46
CA ARG A 240 -4.57 -12.22 -11.78
C ARG A 240 -3.48 -11.36 -11.16
N MET A 241 -3.07 -11.67 -9.93
CA MET A 241 -1.95 -10.98 -9.31
C MET A 241 -0.65 -11.23 -10.05
N LEU A 242 -0.39 -12.48 -10.41
CA LEU A 242 0.79 -12.92 -11.15
C LEU A 242 0.83 -12.24 -12.53
N GLU A 243 -0.25 -12.26 -13.31
CA GLU A 243 -0.39 -11.58 -14.62
C GLU A 243 -0.09 -10.08 -14.52
N ALA A 244 -0.69 -9.41 -13.54
CA ALA A 244 -0.54 -7.96 -13.36
C ALA A 244 0.92 -7.57 -13.14
N ILE A 245 1.63 -8.35 -12.33
CA ILE A 245 3.03 -8.14 -11.99
C ILE A 245 3.94 -8.56 -13.16
N TYR A 246 3.70 -9.75 -13.71
CA TYR A 246 4.53 -10.38 -14.73
C TYR A 246 4.62 -9.56 -16.03
N HIS A 247 3.47 -9.04 -16.50
CA HIS A 247 3.43 -8.18 -17.67
C HIS A 247 3.87 -6.74 -17.39
N GLY A 248 4.27 -6.43 -16.15
CA GLY A 248 4.72 -5.09 -15.77
C GLY A 248 3.62 -4.03 -15.85
N THR A 249 2.35 -4.42 -15.88
CA THR A 249 1.22 -3.47 -15.93
C THR A 249 1.22 -2.54 -14.71
N GLU A 250 1.71 -3.03 -13.57
CA GLU A 250 1.88 -2.26 -12.34
C GLU A 250 2.94 -1.14 -12.50
N SER A 251 4.06 -1.41 -13.20
CA SER A 251 5.08 -0.39 -13.47
C SER A 251 4.56 0.73 -14.37
N LEU A 252 3.71 0.39 -15.34
CA LEU A 252 3.06 1.36 -16.24
C LEU A 252 1.98 2.16 -15.51
N ALA A 253 1.17 1.52 -14.66
CA ALA A 253 0.18 2.19 -13.83
C ALA A 253 0.85 3.18 -12.86
N GLN A 254 1.93 2.75 -12.20
CA GLN A 254 2.71 3.59 -11.28
C GLN A 254 3.39 4.75 -12.01
N ALA A 255 3.97 4.52 -13.19
CA ALA A 255 4.53 5.58 -14.03
C ALA A 255 3.46 6.60 -14.46
N ALA A 256 2.26 6.14 -14.83
CA ALA A 256 1.14 6.99 -15.18
C ALA A 256 0.65 7.82 -13.97
N ALA A 257 0.51 7.20 -12.80
CA ALA A 257 0.13 7.88 -11.56
C ALA A 257 1.16 8.95 -11.16
N ASN A 258 2.46 8.62 -11.19
CA ASN A 258 3.54 9.56 -10.93
C ASN A 258 3.57 10.72 -11.93
N THR A 259 3.30 10.45 -13.21
CA THR A 259 3.20 11.48 -14.25
C THR A 259 2.03 12.43 -13.97
N ARG A 260 0.87 11.90 -13.56
CA ARG A 260 -0.28 12.72 -13.16
C ARG A 260 0.03 13.57 -11.92
N LYS A 261 0.71 13.02 -10.92
CA LYS A 261 1.14 13.75 -9.73
C LYS A 261 2.08 14.89 -10.08
N LYS A 262 3.12 14.63 -10.87
CA LYS A 262 4.06 15.66 -11.36
C LYS A 262 3.35 16.74 -12.18
N ALA A 263 2.42 16.36 -13.05
CA ALA A 263 1.60 17.31 -13.80
C ALA A 263 0.71 18.17 -12.88
N GLY A 264 0.11 17.56 -11.85
CA GLY A 264 -0.66 18.26 -10.83
C GLY A 264 0.17 19.25 -10.00
N GLU A 265 1.37 18.87 -9.58
CA GLU A 265 2.32 19.74 -8.87
C GLU A 265 2.81 20.88 -9.77
N GLY A 266 3.13 20.60 -11.03
CA GLY A 266 3.46 21.62 -12.03
C GLY A 266 2.32 22.61 -12.25
N GLY A 267 1.08 22.11 -12.34
CA GLY A 267 -0.13 22.92 -12.41
C GLY A 267 -0.32 23.82 -11.18
N LYS A 268 -0.14 23.26 -9.97
CA LYS A 268 -0.19 24.02 -8.71
C LYS A 268 0.87 25.12 -8.66
N LYS A 269 2.13 24.83 -9.03
CA LYS A 269 3.21 25.82 -9.06
C LYS A 269 2.95 26.93 -10.07
N SER A 270 2.51 26.58 -11.28
CA SER A 270 2.17 27.56 -12.32
C SER A 270 0.99 28.45 -11.91
N SER A 271 -0.07 27.83 -11.35
CA SER A 271 -1.24 28.56 -10.85
C SER A 271 -0.89 29.49 -9.68
N SER A 272 -0.09 29.02 -8.73
CA SER A 272 0.38 29.83 -7.60
C SER A 272 1.26 31.00 -8.07
N GLY A 273 2.18 30.74 -9.00
CA GLY A 273 3.03 31.79 -9.58
C GLY A 273 2.23 32.86 -10.33
N LYS A 274 1.23 32.46 -11.13
CA LYS A 274 0.30 33.39 -11.78
C LYS A 274 -0.48 34.22 -10.76
N ARG A 275 -1.00 33.57 -9.71
CA ARG A 275 -1.73 34.26 -8.62
C ARG A 275 -0.84 35.31 -7.95
N LEU A 276 0.39 34.96 -7.57
CA LEU A 276 1.33 35.89 -6.95
C LEU A 276 1.66 37.06 -7.88
N LYS A 277 1.90 36.80 -9.17
CA LYS A 277 2.15 37.86 -10.16
C LYS A 277 0.97 38.82 -10.28
N ASN A 278 -0.25 38.29 -10.30
CA ASN A 278 -1.47 39.09 -10.35
C ASN A 278 -1.67 39.92 -9.07
N LEU A 279 -1.44 39.33 -7.89
CA LEU A 279 -1.53 40.03 -6.60
C LEU A 279 -0.49 41.15 -6.49
N SER A 280 0.76 40.89 -6.89
CA SER A 280 1.82 41.90 -6.97
C SER A 280 1.44 43.04 -7.90
N ARG A 281 0.85 42.74 -9.07
CA ARG A 281 0.40 43.79 -9.99
C ARG A 281 -0.75 44.60 -9.42
N LEU A 282 -1.71 43.93 -8.79
CA LEU A 282 -2.88 44.57 -8.19
C LEU A 282 -2.46 45.55 -7.08
N ILE A 283 -1.52 45.16 -6.21
CA ILE A 283 -1.04 46.08 -5.16
C ILE A 283 -0.26 47.27 -5.73
N GLU A 284 0.52 47.10 -6.81
CA GLU A 284 1.20 48.19 -7.50
C GLU A 284 0.21 49.22 -8.07
N GLU A 285 -0.91 48.76 -8.65
CA GLU A 285 -1.96 49.66 -9.15
C GLU A 285 -2.74 50.35 -8.02
N ILE A 286 -2.93 49.68 -6.87
CA ILE A 286 -3.52 50.30 -5.67
C ILE A 286 -2.61 51.43 -5.16
N GLU A 287 -1.30 51.18 -5.06
CA GLU A 287 -0.32 52.18 -4.63
C GLU A 287 -0.25 53.38 -5.59
N ALA A 288 -0.40 53.15 -6.90
CA ALA A 288 -0.45 54.22 -7.89
C ALA A 288 -1.69 55.13 -7.75
N LEU A 289 -2.72 54.70 -7.01
CA LEU A 289 -3.94 55.45 -6.73
C LEU A 289 -3.96 56.06 -5.31
N GLU A 290 -2.82 56.11 -4.59
CA GLU A 290 -2.72 56.63 -3.22
C GLU A 290 -3.30 58.06 -3.09
N ASP A 291 -3.13 58.92 -4.09
CA ASP A 291 -3.64 60.31 -4.08
C ASP A 291 -5.17 60.45 -4.07
N LEU A 292 -5.89 59.37 -4.40
CA LEU A 292 -7.36 59.33 -4.39
C LEU A 292 -7.94 58.87 -3.05
N VAL A 293 -7.11 58.34 -2.15
CA VAL A 293 -7.54 57.85 -0.85
C VAL A 293 -8.13 59.02 -0.06
N GLY A 294 -9.34 58.83 0.50
CA GLY A 294 -10.10 59.88 1.19
C GLY A 294 -11.00 60.73 0.28
N ARG A 295 -10.82 60.67 -1.05
CA ARG A 295 -11.73 61.30 -2.03
C ARG A 295 -12.80 60.34 -2.55
N VAL A 296 -12.46 59.04 -2.61
CA VAL A 296 -13.34 57.97 -3.05
C VAL A 296 -13.26 56.79 -2.07
N SER A 297 -14.25 55.90 -2.13
CA SER A 297 -14.27 54.70 -1.28
C SER A 297 -13.15 53.72 -1.64
N GLU A 298 -12.69 52.96 -0.64
CA GLU A 298 -11.70 51.88 -0.81
C GLU A 298 -12.11 50.88 -1.89
N GLN A 299 -13.40 50.54 -1.98
CA GLN A 299 -13.92 49.62 -2.97
C GLN A 299 -13.76 50.15 -4.40
N VAL A 300 -13.99 51.45 -4.62
CA VAL A 300 -13.81 52.10 -5.93
C VAL A 300 -12.34 52.10 -6.34
N ILE A 301 -11.41 52.35 -5.39
CA ILE A 301 -9.96 52.27 -5.65
C ILE A 301 -9.56 50.85 -6.02
N PHE A 302 -10.04 49.85 -5.26
CA PHE A 302 -9.76 48.44 -5.55
C PHE A 302 -10.29 48.03 -6.93
N ASP A 303 -11.52 48.40 -7.28
CA ASP A 303 -12.13 48.05 -8.56
C ASP A 303 -11.40 48.71 -9.74
N GLN A 304 -10.99 49.97 -9.60
CA GLN A 304 -10.22 50.67 -10.61
C GLN A 304 -8.80 50.08 -10.75
N ALA A 305 -8.12 49.80 -9.63
CA ALA A 305 -6.81 49.15 -9.64
C ALA A 305 -6.87 47.77 -10.30
N TYR A 306 -7.94 47.01 -10.05
CA TYR A 306 -8.17 45.71 -10.69
C TYR A 306 -8.33 45.85 -12.20
N ALA A 307 -9.11 46.84 -12.67
CA ALA A 307 -9.27 47.12 -14.10
C ALA A 307 -7.94 47.55 -14.75
N ASN A 308 -7.15 48.39 -14.07
CA ASN A 308 -5.83 48.81 -14.54
C ASN A 308 -4.85 47.63 -14.60
N ALA A 309 -4.91 46.71 -13.64
CA ALA A 309 -4.10 45.51 -13.62
C ALA A 309 -4.48 44.56 -14.77
N ASP A 310 -5.78 44.34 -15.01
CA ASP A 310 -6.30 43.49 -16.10
C ASP A 310 -5.87 43.97 -17.48
N ALA A 311 -5.80 45.28 -17.68
CA ALA A 311 -5.31 45.88 -18.93
C ALA A 311 -3.84 45.56 -19.24
N LYS A 312 -3.04 45.21 -18.22
CA LYS A 312 -1.58 44.95 -18.35
C LYS A 312 -1.23 43.48 -18.19
N LEU A 313 -2.01 42.75 -17.40
CA LEU A 313 -1.82 41.34 -17.08
C LEU A 313 -3.21 40.70 -16.95
N PRO A 314 -3.54 39.65 -17.72
CA PRO A 314 -4.87 39.04 -17.66
C PRO A 314 -5.26 38.60 -16.25
N MET A 315 -6.23 39.29 -15.66
CA MET A 315 -6.74 39.03 -14.32
C MET A 315 -7.89 38.01 -14.38
N PRO A 316 -8.14 37.27 -13.29
CA PRO A 316 -9.30 36.40 -13.20
C PRO A 316 -10.62 37.18 -13.38
N LYS A 317 -11.53 36.68 -14.21
CA LYS A 317 -12.84 37.34 -14.43
C LYS A 317 -13.91 36.93 -13.42
N SER A 318 -13.66 35.88 -12.64
CA SER A 318 -14.60 35.39 -11.63
C SER A 318 -14.71 36.38 -10.47
N LYS A 319 -15.95 36.77 -10.15
CA LYS A 319 -16.26 37.65 -9.01
C LYS A 319 -15.68 37.11 -7.71
N LYS A 320 -15.84 35.81 -7.46
CA LYS A 320 -15.30 35.14 -6.27
C LYS A 320 -13.77 35.28 -6.17
N THR A 321 -13.06 35.03 -7.27
CA THR A 321 -11.60 35.13 -7.28
C THR A 321 -11.11 36.56 -7.05
N LYS A 322 -11.85 37.56 -7.57
CA LYS A 322 -11.58 38.97 -7.30
C LYS A 322 -11.75 39.30 -5.82
N GLU A 323 -12.82 38.83 -5.19
CA GLU A 323 -13.05 38.98 -3.74
C GLU A 323 -11.95 38.28 -2.92
N ASP A 324 -11.56 37.07 -3.31
CA ASP A 324 -10.48 36.31 -2.68
C ASP A 324 -9.14 37.08 -2.77
N TYR A 325 -8.87 37.78 -3.87
CA TYR A 325 -7.67 38.61 -4.01
C TYR A 325 -7.71 39.80 -3.06
N GLY A 326 -8.85 40.47 -2.94
CA GLY A 326 -9.04 41.56 -1.98
C GLY A 326 -8.82 41.10 -0.54
N THR A 327 -9.39 39.95 -0.17
CA THR A 327 -9.16 39.33 1.15
C THR A 327 -7.68 39.02 1.37
N PHE A 328 -7.04 38.37 0.40
CA PHE A 328 -5.64 37.96 0.51
C PHE A 328 -4.68 39.14 0.67
N ILE A 329 -4.86 40.21 -0.10
CA ILE A 329 -4.03 41.41 -0.01
C ILE A 329 -4.16 42.07 1.36
N ARG A 330 -5.30 41.94 2.05
CA ARG A 330 -5.52 42.49 3.40
C ARG A 330 -4.99 41.58 4.52
N SER A 331 -4.85 40.28 4.26
CA SER A 331 -4.53 39.29 5.30
C SER A 331 -3.10 38.77 5.27
N GLU A 332 -2.47 38.67 4.09
CA GLU A 332 -1.19 37.98 3.90
C GLU A 332 -0.03 38.93 3.58
N GLU A 333 1.14 38.68 4.17
CA GLU A 333 2.38 39.38 3.82
C GLU A 333 2.97 38.85 2.50
N PRO A 334 3.68 39.69 1.72
CA PRO A 334 4.05 41.10 1.97
C PRO A 334 2.98 42.12 1.54
N PHE A 335 1.83 41.66 1.04
CA PHE A 335 0.81 42.52 0.43
C PHE A 335 0.05 43.35 1.48
N LYS A 336 -0.20 42.77 2.65
CA LYS A 336 -0.87 43.39 3.79
C LYS A 336 -0.22 44.69 4.23
N SER A 337 1.09 44.66 4.48
CA SER A 337 1.81 45.87 4.92
C SER A 337 1.77 46.98 3.87
N ARG A 338 1.88 46.63 2.58
CA ARG A 338 1.76 47.58 1.46
C ARG A 338 0.35 48.17 1.36
N TYR A 339 -0.67 47.33 1.47
CA TYR A 339 -2.06 47.74 1.43
C TYR A 339 -2.38 48.74 2.54
N PHE A 340 -2.00 48.41 3.77
CA PHE A 340 -2.26 49.29 4.90
C PHE A 340 -1.45 50.58 4.86
N LYS A 341 -0.30 50.64 4.19
CA LYS A 341 0.43 51.90 3.98
C LYS A 341 -0.39 52.92 3.18
N VAL A 342 -1.16 52.45 2.20
CA VAL A 342 -2.04 53.28 1.36
C VAL A 342 -3.29 53.71 2.13
N PHE A 343 -3.96 52.77 2.81
CA PHE A 343 -5.27 53.04 3.42
C PHE A 343 -5.24 53.50 4.90
N ARG A 344 -4.17 53.27 5.67
CA ARG A 344 -4.11 53.71 7.09
C ARG A 344 -3.85 55.19 7.28
N LYS A 345 -3.31 55.91 6.29
CA LYS A 345 -2.98 57.33 6.46
C LYS A 345 -4.20 58.25 6.66
N ASN A 346 -5.43 57.73 6.45
CA ASN A 346 -6.67 58.50 6.52
C ASN A 346 -7.68 58.00 7.57
N ALA A 347 -7.26 57.17 8.53
CA ALA A 347 -8.09 56.72 9.64
C ALA A 347 -7.99 57.64 10.86
#